data_AF-A0A353B836-F1
#
_entry.id   AF-A0A353B836-F1
#
_cell.length_a   1.000
_cell.length_b   1.000
_cell.length_c   1.000
_cell.angle_alpha   90.00
_cell.angle_beta   90.00
_cell.angle_gamma   90.00
#
_symmetry.space_group_name_H-M   'P 1'
#
loop_
_entity.id
_entity.type
_entity.pdbx_description
1 polymer ?
#
loop_
_entity_poly.entity_id
_entity_poly.type
_entity_poly.pdbx_seq_one_letter_code
_entity_poly.pdbx_strand_id
1 'polypeptide(L)'
;MTSSKPIQSSIANPVENDVPTVEGGTTELATPPPSADAEPVFFVWLDGKQVAFLCDPVWQDMYWWDYRVQPTSPEFEAIIHDPKVWNRVAFQVRDADGNCPNPDTFSGNCEEYCAGNTDRLSFRSLPPPTRRSNWYRNFWIVSCIILFVWFLYFI
;
A
#
# COMPACT_ATOMS: atom_id res chain seq x y z
N MET A 1 55.28 20.61 -23.40
CA MET A 1 56.21 20.12 -22.37
C MET A 1 55.88 20.77 -21.05
N THR A 2 55.12 20.09 -20.20
CA THR A 2 55.09 20.33 -18.75
C THR A 2 54.57 19.04 -18.13
N SER A 3 55.54 18.26 -17.69
CA SER A 3 55.41 17.05 -16.90
C SER A 3 54.99 17.43 -15.49
N SER A 4 54.03 16.72 -14.90
CA SER A 4 53.77 16.75 -13.47
C SER A 4 53.22 15.38 -13.04
N LYS A 5 53.90 14.81 -12.06
CA LYS A 5 53.88 13.43 -11.57
C LYS A 5 52.62 13.08 -10.77
N PRO A 6 52.31 11.77 -10.60
CA PRO A 6 51.16 11.31 -9.83
C PRO A 6 51.45 11.31 -8.32
N ILE A 7 50.43 11.61 -7.52
CA ILE A 7 50.43 11.45 -6.06
C ILE A 7 49.84 10.08 -5.75
N GLN A 8 50.69 9.14 -5.30
CA GLN A 8 50.25 7.90 -4.66
C GLN A 8 50.02 8.17 -3.18
N SER A 9 48.77 8.06 -2.74
CA SER A 9 48.41 8.01 -1.33
C SER A 9 48.08 6.56 -0.98
N SER A 10 49.02 5.91 -0.30
CA SER A 10 48.85 4.59 0.29
C SER A 10 48.11 4.77 1.61
N ILE A 11 46.81 4.47 1.61
CA ILE A 11 46.02 4.35 2.83
C ILE A 11 45.99 2.87 3.20
N ALA A 12 46.68 2.53 4.29
CA ALA A 12 46.60 1.24 4.93
C ALA A 12 45.18 1.05 5.48
N ASN A 13 44.48 0.01 5.05
CA ASN A 13 43.21 -0.39 5.65
C ASN A 13 43.48 -1.21 6.93
N PRO A 14 42.75 -0.94 8.02
CA PRO A 14 42.92 -1.60 9.30
C PRO A 14 42.22 -2.97 9.34
N VAL A 15 42.96 -3.92 9.92
CA VAL A 15 42.55 -5.05 10.78
C VAL A 15 41.12 -5.56 10.62
N GLU A 16 41.05 -6.73 9.97
CA GLU A 16 39.95 -7.68 9.96
C GLU A 16 39.61 -8.09 11.41
N ASN A 17 38.52 -7.57 11.94
CA ASN A 17 37.92 -8.09 13.17
C ASN A 17 36.86 -9.11 12.78
N ASP A 18 37.16 -10.38 13.02
CA ASP A 18 36.22 -11.49 12.96
C ASP A 18 35.05 -11.23 13.94
N VAL A 19 33.95 -10.73 13.40
CA VAL A 19 32.68 -10.65 14.10
C VAL A 19 32.08 -12.06 14.10
N PRO A 20 31.75 -12.65 15.26
CA PRO A 20 31.11 -13.96 15.30
C PRO A 20 29.76 -13.88 14.58
N THR A 21 29.62 -14.67 13.52
CA THR A 21 28.37 -14.96 12.83
C THR A 21 27.40 -15.58 13.83
N VAL A 22 26.55 -14.75 14.44
CA VAL A 22 25.39 -15.23 15.19
C VAL A 22 24.38 -15.67 14.15
N GLU A 23 24.26 -16.98 13.96
CA GLU A 23 23.15 -17.61 13.24
C GLU A 23 21.85 -17.36 14.01
N GLY A 24 21.35 -16.14 13.92
CA GLY A 24 20.01 -15.77 14.32
C GLY A 24 19.05 -16.43 13.34
N GLY A 25 18.63 -17.65 13.66
CA GLY A 25 17.49 -18.32 13.03
C GLY A 25 16.27 -17.41 13.16
N THR A 26 16.11 -16.54 12.17
CA THR A 26 14.91 -15.73 12.01
C THR A 26 13.83 -16.75 11.75
N THR A 27 12.98 -16.98 12.74
CA THR A 27 11.78 -17.77 12.58
C THR A 27 10.93 -16.96 11.61
N GLU A 28 11.11 -17.23 10.32
CA GLU A 28 10.33 -16.68 9.23
C GLU A 28 8.90 -17.08 9.55
N LEU A 29 8.18 -16.15 10.19
CA LEU A 29 6.79 -16.32 10.57
C LEU A 29 6.06 -16.49 9.25
N ALA A 30 5.82 -17.73 8.86
CA ALA A 30 5.28 -18.10 7.57
C ALA A 30 4.04 -17.26 7.31
N THR A 31 4.16 -16.27 6.44
CA THR A 31 3.05 -15.43 6.03
C THR A 31 1.98 -16.38 5.52
N PRO A 32 0.77 -16.41 6.11
CA PRO A 32 -0.25 -17.34 5.68
C PRO A 32 -0.46 -17.18 4.18
N PRO A 33 -0.64 -18.29 3.45
CA PRO A 33 -0.78 -18.23 2.01
C PRO A 33 -1.90 -17.25 1.66
N PRO A 34 -1.69 -16.43 0.62
CA PRO A 34 -2.64 -15.40 0.21
C PRO A 34 -4.03 -16.02 0.05
N SER A 35 -5.03 -15.55 0.80
CA SER A 35 -6.42 -15.95 0.53
C SER A 35 -6.77 -15.46 -0.88
N ALA A 36 -7.13 -16.40 -1.76
CA ALA A 36 -7.51 -16.08 -3.13
C ALA A 36 -8.74 -15.15 -3.19
N ASP A 37 -9.52 -15.10 -2.11
CA ASP A 37 -10.81 -14.43 -2.02
C ASP A 37 -10.78 -13.11 -1.22
N ALA A 38 -9.62 -12.45 -1.11
CA ALA A 38 -9.54 -11.17 -0.41
C ALA A 38 -10.40 -10.09 -1.10
N GLU A 39 -11.38 -9.52 -0.37
CA GLU A 39 -12.24 -8.45 -0.90
C GLU A 39 -11.40 -7.22 -1.32
N PRO A 40 -11.68 -6.62 -2.49
CA PRO A 40 -11.02 -5.40 -2.93
C PRO A 40 -11.42 -4.23 -2.02
N VAL A 41 -10.41 -3.52 -1.52
CA VAL A 41 -10.57 -2.35 -0.65
C VAL A 41 -10.54 -1.06 -1.46
N PHE A 42 -9.62 -0.99 -2.42
CA PHE A 42 -9.49 0.14 -3.34
C PHE A 42 -9.28 -0.33 -4.78
N PHE A 43 -9.43 0.60 -5.71
CA PHE A 43 -9.35 0.39 -7.15
C PHE A 43 -8.34 1.36 -7.75
N VAL A 44 -7.39 0.84 -8.52
CA VAL A 44 -6.37 1.63 -9.22
C VAL A 44 -6.88 1.98 -10.61
N TRP A 45 -6.88 3.26 -10.94
CA TRP A 45 -7.34 3.80 -12.23
C TRP A 45 -6.18 4.49 -12.97
N LEU A 46 -6.02 4.16 -14.25
CA LEU A 46 -5.08 4.78 -15.19
C LEU A 46 -5.85 5.27 -16.40
N ASP A 47 -5.71 6.55 -16.75
CA ASP A 47 -6.37 7.17 -17.93
C ASP A 47 -7.87 6.86 -18.04
N GLY A 48 -8.56 6.84 -16.89
CA GLY A 48 -10.01 6.57 -16.83
C GLY A 48 -10.39 5.09 -16.96
N LYS A 49 -9.41 4.16 -16.93
CA LYS A 49 -9.65 2.71 -16.89
C LYS A 49 -9.21 2.14 -15.55
N GLN A 50 -10.02 1.25 -14.98
CA GLN A 50 -9.64 0.49 -13.80
C GLN A 50 -8.68 -0.63 -14.22
N VAL A 51 -7.48 -0.66 -13.63
CA VAL A 51 -6.41 -1.59 -14.03
C VAL A 51 -6.13 -2.66 -12.97
N ALA A 52 -6.28 -2.33 -11.69
CA ALA A 52 -6.02 -3.26 -10.58
C ALA A 52 -6.93 -3.00 -9.37
N PHE A 53 -6.99 -4.00 -8.51
CA PHE A 53 -7.57 -3.97 -7.17
C PHE A 53 -6.45 -3.92 -6.12
N LEU A 54 -6.69 -3.20 -5.04
CA LEU A 54 -5.86 -3.24 -3.83
C LEU A 54 -6.61 -4.02 -2.75
N CYS A 55 -6.03 -5.14 -2.33
CA CYS A 55 -6.64 -6.09 -1.41
C CYS A 55 -5.74 -6.32 -0.19
N ASP A 56 -6.29 -6.99 0.83
CA ASP A 56 -5.52 -7.53 1.96
C ASP A 56 -4.57 -6.50 2.63
N PRO A 57 -5.12 -5.39 3.17
CA PRO A 57 -4.34 -4.30 3.76
C PRO A 57 -3.56 -4.78 4.99
N VAL A 58 -2.25 -4.55 4.99
CA VAL A 58 -1.36 -4.81 6.11
C VAL A 58 -0.76 -3.50 6.59
N TRP A 59 -0.93 -3.19 7.87
CA TRP A 59 -0.29 -2.01 8.46
C TRP A 59 1.21 -2.27 8.61
N GLN A 60 2.03 -1.32 8.18
CA GLN A 60 3.48 -1.37 8.33
C GLN A 60 3.95 -0.42 9.43
N ASP A 61 4.40 0.77 9.09
CA ASP A 61 4.82 1.80 10.05
C ASP A 61 4.48 3.20 9.53
N MET A 62 4.61 4.25 10.34
CA MET A 62 4.60 5.66 9.89
C MET A 62 3.53 6.04 8.82
N TYR A 63 2.31 5.52 8.96
CA TYR A 63 1.17 5.71 8.04
C TYR A 63 1.28 4.99 6.68
N TRP A 64 2.16 4.02 6.55
CA TRP A 64 2.27 3.09 5.42
C TRP A 64 1.39 1.87 5.61
N TRP A 65 0.78 1.48 4.49
CA TRP A 65 -0.05 0.29 4.38
C TRP A 65 0.35 -0.48 3.14
N ASP A 66 0.61 -1.77 3.30
CA ASP A 66 0.87 -2.66 2.18
C ASP A 66 -0.42 -3.28 1.69
N TYR A 67 -0.61 -3.25 0.38
CA TYR A 67 -1.75 -3.86 -0.27
C TYR A 67 -1.26 -4.88 -1.27
N ARG A 68 -1.93 -6.04 -1.33
CA ARG A 68 -1.78 -6.94 -2.48
C ARG A 68 -2.41 -6.29 -3.69
N VAL A 69 -1.70 -6.28 -4.81
CA VAL A 69 -2.18 -5.74 -6.06
C VAL A 69 -2.66 -6.88 -6.94
N GLN A 70 -3.94 -6.85 -7.33
CA GLN A 70 -4.52 -7.85 -8.23
C GLN A 70 -4.94 -7.19 -9.55
N PRO A 71 -4.42 -7.63 -10.72
CA PRO A 71 -4.84 -7.08 -11.99
C PRO A 71 -6.33 -7.38 -12.24
N THR A 72 -7.04 -6.41 -12.83
CA THR A 72 -8.45 -6.61 -13.22
C THR A 72 -8.59 -7.50 -14.46
N SER A 73 -7.54 -7.59 -15.28
CA SER A 73 -7.45 -8.49 -16.43
C SER A 73 -5.98 -8.84 -16.71
N PRO A 74 -5.68 -9.97 -17.39
CA PRO A 74 -4.32 -10.35 -17.77
C PRO A 74 -3.61 -9.28 -18.63
N GLU A 75 -4.35 -8.51 -19.42
CA GLU A 75 -3.78 -7.42 -20.24
C GLU A 75 -3.20 -6.29 -19.39
N PHE A 76 -3.78 -6.05 -18.20
CA PHE A 76 -3.32 -5.01 -17.30
C PHE A 76 -2.14 -5.44 -16.42
N GLU A 77 -1.83 -6.73 -16.35
CA GLU A 77 -0.70 -7.25 -15.58
C GLU A 77 0.62 -6.63 -16.05
N ALA A 78 0.86 -6.60 -17.37
CA ALA A 78 2.04 -5.97 -17.93
C ALA A 78 2.11 -4.45 -17.67
N ILE A 79 0.95 -3.79 -17.57
CA ILE A 79 0.87 -2.35 -17.31
C ILE A 79 1.20 -2.05 -15.84
N ILE A 80 0.63 -2.80 -14.90
CA ILE A 80 0.86 -2.57 -13.48
C ILE A 80 2.25 -3.00 -13.04
N HIS A 81 2.96 -3.85 -13.80
CA HIS A 81 4.37 -4.15 -13.55
C HIS A 81 5.35 -3.16 -14.23
N ASP A 82 4.88 -2.12 -14.94
CA ASP A 82 5.76 -1.05 -15.45
C ASP A 82 6.14 -0.07 -14.33
N PRO A 83 7.43 0.05 -13.95
CA PRO A 83 7.87 1.00 -12.93
C PRO A 83 7.47 2.46 -13.20
N LYS A 84 7.26 2.84 -14.46
CA LYS A 84 6.87 4.21 -14.82
C LYS A 84 5.48 4.57 -14.32
N VAL A 85 4.58 3.59 -14.19
CA VAL A 85 3.22 3.80 -13.68
C VAL A 85 3.27 4.31 -12.24
N TRP A 86 4.06 3.65 -11.41
CA TRP A 86 4.19 3.95 -9.98
C TRP A 86 5.03 5.20 -9.73
N ASN A 87 6.17 5.33 -10.41
CA ASN A 87 7.11 6.44 -10.18
C ASN A 87 6.59 7.81 -10.67
N ARG A 88 5.68 7.84 -11.65
CA ARG A 88 5.14 9.09 -12.19
C ARG A 88 3.85 9.53 -11.51
N VAL A 89 3.32 8.74 -10.56
CA VAL A 89 2.02 8.99 -9.91
C VAL A 89 0.92 9.23 -10.96
N ALA A 90 0.98 8.48 -12.07
CA ALA A 90 0.04 8.63 -13.18
C ALA A 90 -1.27 7.88 -12.95
N PHE A 91 -1.59 7.53 -11.70
CA PHE A 91 -2.73 6.72 -11.29
C PHE A 91 -3.59 7.43 -10.26
N GLN A 92 -4.85 6.99 -10.17
CA GLN A 92 -5.76 7.38 -9.11
C GLN A 92 -6.15 6.15 -8.31
N VAL A 93 -6.14 6.27 -6.99
CA VAL A 93 -6.73 5.26 -6.10
C VAL A 93 -8.13 5.72 -5.73
N ARG A 94 -9.12 4.85 -5.94
CA ARG A 94 -10.52 5.11 -5.61
C ARG A 94 -11.08 4.07 -4.66
N ASP A 95 -12.01 4.46 -3.80
CA ASP A 95 -12.80 3.54 -2.98
C ASP A 95 -13.97 2.92 -3.78
N ALA A 96 -14.75 2.06 -3.13
CA ALA A 96 -15.90 1.39 -3.75
C ALA A 96 -17.03 2.35 -4.15
N ASP A 97 -17.08 3.54 -3.54
CA ASP A 97 -18.05 4.60 -3.87
C ASP A 97 -17.52 5.53 -4.98
N GLY A 98 -16.29 5.30 -5.46
CA GLY A 98 -15.62 6.09 -6.49
C GLY A 98 -14.93 7.35 -5.98
N ASN A 99 -14.86 7.57 -4.67
CA ASN A 99 -14.14 8.71 -4.09
C ASN A 99 -12.63 8.47 -4.15
N CYS A 100 -11.86 9.56 -4.26
CA CYS A 100 -10.41 9.51 -4.17
C CYS A 100 -9.99 9.92 -2.74
N PRO A 101 -9.67 8.96 -1.85
CA PRO A 101 -9.38 9.26 -0.44
C PRO A 101 -8.11 10.11 -0.27
N ASN A 102 -7.15 9.96 -1.19
CA ASN A 102 -5.95 10.79 -1.25
C ASN A 102 -5.57 11.01 -2.74
N PRO A 103 -5.68 12.25 -3.26
CA PRO A 103 -5.30 12.57 -4.64
C PRO A 103 -3.79 12.45 -4.87
N ASP A 104 -2.99 12.63 -3.83
CA ASP A 104 -1.53 12.60 -3.87
C ASP A 104 -1.00 11.27 -3.29
N THR A 105 -1.60 10.16 -3.73
CA THR A 105 -1.21 8.82 -3.25
C THR A 105 0.17 8.45 -3.81
N PHE A 106 1.12 8.19 -2.91
CA PHE A 106 2.47 7.74 -3.26
C PHE A 106 2.64 6.25 -2.97
N SER A 107 3.23 5.52 -3.93
CA SER A 107 3.57 4.10 -3.79
C SER A 107 5.04 3.91 -3.42
N GLY A 108 5.29 3.12 -2.38
CA GLY A 108 6.59 2.58 -2.01
C GLY A 108 6.76 1.13 -2.49
N ASN A 109 7.97 0.60 -2.31
CA ASN A 109 8.36 -0.75 -2.70
C ASN A 109 8.06 -1.15 -4.17
N CYS A 110 8.02 -0.16 -5.08
CA CYS A 110 7.66 -0.44 -6.47
C CYS A 110 8.72 -1.25 -7.23
N GLU A 111 9.99 -1.17 -6.84
CA GLU A 111 11.08 -1.90 -7.48
C GLU A 111 10.94 -3.42 -7.30
N GLU A 112 10.67 -3.87 -6.06
CA GLU A 112 10.45 -5.29 -5.77
C GLU A 112 9.18 -5.82 -6.43
N TYR A 113 8.10 -5.03 -6.41
CA TYR A 113 6.83 -5.40 -7.02
C TYR A 113 6.97 -5.52 -8.55
N CYS A 114 7.57 -4.53 -9.22
CA CYS A 114 7.76 -4.56 -10.66
C CYS A 114 8.74 -5.66 -11.10
N ALA A 115 9.70 -6.04 -10.26
CA ALA A 115 10.59 -7.17 -10.49
C ALA A 115 9.92 -8.54 -10.29
N GLY A 116 8.69 -8.59 -9.74
CA GLY A 116 7.97 -9.82 -9.44
C GLY A 116 8.47 -10.54 -8.18
N ASN A 117 9.25 -9.87 -7.33
CA ASN A 117 9.73 -10.42 -6.06
C ASN A 117 8.67 -10.37 -4.96
N THR A 118 7.66 -9.50 -5.12
CA THR A 118 6.52 -9.36 -4.21
C THR A 118 5.25 -9.08 -5.00
N ASP A 119 4.11 -9.43 -4.44
CA ASP A 119 2.77 -9.11 -4.95
C ASP A 119 2.16 -7.88 -4.25
N ARG A 120 2.93 -7.21 -3.39
CA ARG A 120 2.49 -6.08 -2.58
C ARG A 120 3.13 -4.76 -2.97
N LEU A 121 2.35 -3.69 -2.88
CA LEU A 121 2.81 -2.31 -2.93
C LEU A 121 2.45 -1.58 -1.64
N SER A 122 3.38 -0.75 -1.17
CA SER A 122 3.18 0.10 0.00
C SER A 122 2.55 1.41 -0.43
N PHE A 123 1.57 1.92 0.31
CA PHE A 123 0.95 3.21 0.06
C PHE A 123 0.95 4.06 1.33
N ARG A 124 1.37 5.31 1.21
CA ARG A 124 1.39 6.24 2.34
C ARG A 124 0.05 6.96 2.47
N SER A 125 -0.43 7.10 3.71
CA SER A 125 -1.67 7.83 4.03
C SER A 125 -2.91 7.28 3.31
N LEU A 126 -2.90 6.00 2.99
CA LEU A 126 -4.02 5.26 2.42
C LEU A 126 -4.48 4.20 3.43
N PRO A 127 -5.04 4.57 4.60
CA PRO A 127 -5.60 3.60 5.51
C PRO A 127 -6.82 2.94 4.86
N PRO A 128 -7.07 1.64 5.11
CA PRO A 128 -8.29 1.01 4.63
C PRO A 128 -9.49 1.78 5.20
N PRO A 129 -10.57 1.96 4.42
CA PRO A 129 -11.76 2.60 4.93
C PRO A 129 -12.18 1.78 6.13
N THR A 130 -12.21 2.43 7.30
CA THR A 130 -12.89 1.84 8.45
C THR A 130 -14.28 1.53 7.93
N ARG A 131 -14.68 0.25 7.92
CA ARG A 131 -16.07 -0.12 7.66
C ARG A 131 -16.85 0.74 8.64
N ARG A 132 -17.39 1.88 8.19
CA ARG A 132 -18.18 2.77 9.02
C ARG A 132 -19.29 1.84 9.47
N SER A 133 -19.26 1.45 10.75
CA SER A 133 -20.32 0.63 11.25
C SER A 133 -21.58 1.45 10.98
N ASN A 134 -22.46 0.91 10.14
CA ASN A 134 -23.74 1.56 9.82
C ASN A 134 -24.55 1.90 11.09
N TRP A 135 -24.10 1.41 12.24
CA TRP A 135 -24.47 1.81 13.58
C TRP A 135 -24.73 3.32 13.75
N TYR A 136 -23.85 4.23 13.32
CA TYR A 136 -24.10 5.67 13.52
C TYR A 136 -25.21 6.26 12.63
N ARG A 137 -25.36 5.78 11.39
CA ARG A 137 -26.49 6.16 10.51
C ARG A 137 -27.81 5.62 11.05
N ASN A 138 -27.80 4.36 11.50
CA ASN A 138 -28.97 3.73 12.11
C ASN A 138 -29.31 4.37 13.47
N PHE A 139 -28.32 4.81 14.24
CA PHE A 139 -28.54 5.48 15.52
C PHE A 139 -29.33 6.79 15.35
N TRP A 140 -28.99 7.60 14.35
CA TRP A 140 -29.76 8.82 14.05
C TRP A 140 -31.18 8.52 13.61
N ILE A 141 -31.38 7.52 12.72
CA ILE A 141 -32.72 7.13 12.25
C ILE A 141 -33.56 6.60 13.42
N VAL A 142 -33.01 5.71 14.24
CA VAL A 142 -33.69 5.14 15.41
C VAL A 142 -34.03 6.23 16.43
N SER A 143 -33.11 7.16 16.70
CA SER A 143 -33.35 8.29 17.61
C SER A 143 -34.48 9.20 17.11
N CYS A 144 -34.50 9.53 15.81
CA CYS A 144 -35.60 10.31 15.21
C CYS A 144 -36.95 9.59 15.28
N ILE A 145 -36.98 8.27 15.05
CA ILE A 145 -38.22 7.47 15.17
C ILE A 145 -38.72 7.48 16.62
N ILE A 146 -37.84 7.30 17.60
CA ILE A 146 -38.21 7.32 19.03
C ILE A 146 -38.79 8.69 19.41
N LEU A 147 -38.14 9.78 19.00
CA LEU A 147 -38.63 11.15 19.28
C LEU A 147 -39.97 11.43 18.60
N PHE A 148 -40.18 10.94 17.38
CA PHE A 148 -41.43 11.10 16.65
C PHE A 148 -42.59 10.33 17.28
N VAL A 149 -42.36 9.07 17.70
CA VAL A 149 -43.37 8.27 18.42
C VAL A 149 -43.71 8.92 19.77
N TRP A 150 -42.71 9.42 20.50
CA TRP A 150 -42.93 10.13 21.76
C TRP A 150 -43.77 11.40 21.57
N PHE A 151 -43.49 12.17 20.52
CA PHE A 151 -44.26 13.36 20.16
C PHE A 151 -45.73 13.05 19.84
N LEU A 152 -45.99 11.99 19.05
CA LEU A 152 -47.35 11.56 18.73
C LEU A 152 -48.15 11.05 19.93
N TYR A 153 -47.49 10.53 20.97
CA TYR A 153 -48.16 10.03 22.18
C TYR A 153 -48.64 11.17 23.11
N PHE A 154 -48.02 12.35 23.00
CA PHE A 154 -48.27 13.50 23.89
C PHE A 154 -49.22 14.56 23.30
N ILE A 155 -49.65 14.40 22.06
CA ILE A 155 -50.68 15.22 21.39
C ILE A 155 -52.02 14.50 21.46
#